data_AF-A0A932UMB6-F1
#
_entry.id   AF-A0A932UMB6-F1
#
_cell.length_a   1.000
_cell.length_b   1.000
_cell.length_c   1.000
_cell.angle_alpha   90.00
_cell.angle_beta   90.00
_cell.angle_gamma   90.00
#
_symmetry.space_group_name_H-M   'P 1'
#
loop_
_entity.id
_entity.type
_entity.pdbx_description
1 polymer ?
#
loop_
_entity_poly.entity_id
_entity_poly.type
_entity_poly.pdbx_seq_one_letter_code
_entity_poly.pdbx_strand_id
1 'polypeptide(L)'
;MMLERAPDQLASWVDQKCRELSSSPEARRYARLRRDELVKKFYEELRPLSLFAQHCHSGRNDVYCQPNLNKRDNFDAVIRNCSTTPETILFIQFTSTTESYEESLRMEVLNEGGSVNALGKVKVKGTRVTGHTIEVENECVLHSEVVGKNLRLIKERAQEKAKREHSEQHVLVIVIDDYFAFTSDEDIATLKDFVEWVVISPKLDFKTLYLLGASGKTLLRFELPKYR
;
A
#
# COMPACT_ATOMS: atom_id res chain seq x y z
N MET A 1 -15.27 17.36 3.51
CA MET A 1 -14.23 17.27 4.54
C MET A 1 -14.36 15.91 5.21
N MET A 2 -13.38 15.02 5.11
CA MET A 2 -13.47 13.73 5.82
C MET A 2 -13.19 13.93 7.31
N LEU A 3 -13.94 13.20 8.14
CA LEU A 3 -13.82 13.23 9.59
C LEU A 3 -12.49 12.62 10.03
N GLU A 4 -11.78 13.29 10.94
CA GLU A 4 -10.68 12.69 11.70
C GLU A 4 -11.22 11.56 12.59
N ARG A 5 -10.41 10.52 12.81
CA ARG A 5 -10.78 9.37 13.64
C ARG A 5 -9.59 8.91 14.48
N ALA A 6 -9.86 8.41 15.67
CA ALA A 6 -8.87 7.63 16.42
C ALA A 6 -8.51 6.33 15.64
N PRO A 7 -7.31 5.76 15.82
CA PRO A 7 -6.86 4.54 15.13
C PRO A 7 -7.87 3.38 15.17
N ASP A 8 -8.47 3.10 16.33
CA ASP A 8 -9.42 1.99 16.51
C ASP A 8 -10.77 2.26 15.81
N GLN A 9 -11.20 3.52 15.80
CA GLN A 9 -12.39 3.95 15.09
C GLN A 9 -12.18 3.89 13.57
N LEU A 10 -11.00 4.29 13.09
CA LEU A 10 -10.64 4.21 11.68
C LEU A 10 -10.59 2.75 11.22
N ALA A 11 -9.93 1.86 11.97
CA ALA A 11 -9.87 0.43 11.66
C ALA A 11 -11.26 -0.19 11.60
N SER A 12 -12.08 0.04 12.63
CA SER A 12 -13.47 -0.47 12.67
C SER A 12 -14.30 -0.01 11.47
N TRP A 13 -14.14 1.26 11.07
CA TRP A 13 -14.83 1.81 9.91
C TRP A 13 -14.32 1.21 8.59
N VAL A 14 -13.01 1.03 8.43
CA VAL A 14 -12.42 0.38 7.23
C VAL A 14 -12.88 -1.07 7.13
N ASP A 15 -12.93 -1.81 8.23
CA ASP A 15 -13.40 -3.20 8.26
C ASP A 15 -14.88 -3.32 7.91
N GLN A 16 -15.70 -2.38 8.37
CA GLN A 16 -17.09 -2.29 7.94
C GLN A 16 -17.17 -2.07 6.42
N LYS A 17 -16.38 -1.15 5.86
CA LYS A 17 -16.37 -0.89 4.41
C LYS A 17 -15.86 -2.07 3.60
N CYS A 18 -14.86 -2.80 4.08
CA CYS A 18 -14.43 -4.05 3.47
C CYS A 18 -15.58 -5.07 3.41
N ARG A 19 -16.35 -5.22 4.49
CA ARG A 19 -17.53 -6.10 4.53
C ARG A 19 -18.59 -5.66 3.51
N GLU A 20 -18.93 -4.37 3.47
CA GLU A 20 -19.87 -3.81 2.48
C GLU A 20 -19.41 -4.08 1.03
N LEU A 21 -18.13 -3.83 0.72
CA LEU A 21 -17.55 -4.06 -0.60
C LEU A 21 -17.45 -5.55 -0.99
N SER A 22 -17.51 -6.45 -0.01
CA SER A 22 -17.48 -7.90 -0.23
C SER A 22 -18.87 -8.56 -0.29
N SER A 23 -19.92 -7.82 0.05
CA SER A 23 -21.26 -8.34 0.37
C SER A 23 -22.01 -8.97 -0.80
N SER A 24 -21.78 -8.48 -2.03
CA SER A 24 -22.42 -9.00 -3.25
C SER A 24 -21.41 -9.20 -4.38
N PRO A 25 -21.74 -10.00 -5.42
CA PRO A 25 -20.92 -10.10 -6.62
C PRO A 25 -20.63 -8.75 -7.29
N GLU A 26 -21.62 -7.86 -7.35
CA GLU A 26 -21.52 -6.52 -7.93
C GLU A 26 -20.61 -5.63 -7.09
N ALA A 27 -20.76 -5.66 -5.77
CA ALA A 27 -19.88 -4.94 -4.84
C ALA A 27 -18.43 -5.43 -4.96
N ARG A 28 -18.22 -6.75 -5.02
CA ARG A 28 -16.87 -7.33 -5.23
C ARG A 28 -16.29 -6.92 -6.57
N ARG A 29 -17.08 -6.93 -7.64
CA ARG A 29 -16.65 -6.49 -8.96
C ARG A 29 -16.25 -5.01 -8.94
N TYR A 30 -17.07 -4.15 -8.34
CA TYR A 30 -16.80 -2.73 -8.17
C TYR A 30 -15.48 -2.50 -7.39
N ALA A 31 -15.30 -3.21 -6.28
CA ALA A 31 -14.11 -3.14 -5.44
C ALA A 31 -12.84 -3.63 -6.15
N ARG A 32 -12.91 -4.75 -6.88
CA ARG A 32 -11.77 -5.36 -7.59
C ARG A 32 -11.31 -4.54 -8.79
N LEU A 33 -12.26 -3.97 -9.55
CA LEU A 33 -11.93 -3.22 -10.76
C LEU A 33 -11.33 -1.84 -10.47
N ARG A 34 -11.60 -1.26 -9.29
CA ARG A 34 -11.07 0.04 -8.84
C ARG A 34 -11.14 1.16 -9.89
N ARG A 35 -12.17 1.12 -10.74
CA ARG A 35 -12.40 2.11 -11.80
C ARG A 35 -12.87 3.44 -11.24
N ASP A 36 -13.49 3.40 -10.06
CA ASP A 36 -13.94 4.56 -9.32
C ASP A 36 -12.81 5.12 -8.44
N GLU A 37 -12.62 6.44 -8.47
CA GLU A 37 -11.58 7.13 -7.71
C GLU A 37 -11.73 6.93 -6.20
N LEU A 38 -12.96 6.87 -5.66
CA LEU A 38 -13.19 6.67 -4.23
C LEU A 38 -12.76 5.27 -3.80
N VAL A 39 -13.02 4.26 -4.62
CA VAL A 39 -12.56 2.89 -4.36
C VAL A 39 -11.05 2.80 -4.43
N LYS A 40 -10.45 3.47 -5.41
CA LYS A 40 -8.99 3.54 -5.56
C LYS A 40 -8.36 4.15 -4.30
N LYS A 41 -8.84 5.32 -3.87
CA LYS A 41 -8.41 5.97 -2.62
C LYS A 41 -8.64 5.11 -1.39
N PHE A 42 -9.75 4.38 -1.34
CA PHE A 42 -10.01 3.47 -0.23
C PHE A 42 -8.91 2.40 -0.09
N TYR A 43 -8.51 1.75 -1.18
CA TYR A 43 -7.50 0.69 -1.14
C TYR A 43 -6.04 1.21 -1.11
N GLU A 44 -5.76 2.36 -1.73
CA GLU A 44 -4.40 2.89 -1.86
C GLU A 44 -4.00 3.83 -0.72
N GLU A 45 -4.96 4.51 -0.09
CA GLU A 45 -4.68 5.53 0.94
C GLU A 45 -5.33 5.15 2.27
N LEU A 46 -6.64 4.86 2.28
CA LEU A 46 -7.40 4.77 3.52
C LEU A 46 -7.21 3.44 4.28
N ARG A 47 -7.21 2.32 3.56
CA ARG A 47 -6.94 1.00 4.15
C ARG A 47 -5.48 0.88 4.62
N PRO A 48 -4.46 1.32 3.86
CA PRO A 48 -3.10 1.42 4.39
C PRO A 48 -2.99 2.32 5.62
N LEU A 49 -3.68 3.47 5.64
CA LEU A 49 -3.72 4.35 6.81
C LEU A 49 -4.30 3.64 8.04
N SER A 50 -5.39 2.88 7.90
CA SER A 50 -5.96 2.17 9.04
C SER A 50 -5.02 1.10 9.58
N LEU A 51 -4.36 0.34 8.70
CA LEU A 51 -3.39 -0.69 9.09
C LEU A 51 -2.16 -0.06 9.76
N PHE A 52 -1.62 1.01 9.16
CA PHE A 52 -0.47 1.73 9.70
C PHE A 52 -0.77 2.34 11.08
N ALA A 53 -1.93 3.00 11.22
CA ALA A 53 -2.36 3.59 12.47
C ALA A 53 -2.58 2.54 13.56
N GLN A 54 -3.14 1.38 13.21
CA GLN A 54 -3.28 0.25 14.15
C GLN A 54 -1.92 -0.22 14.67
N HIS A 55 -0.94 -0.44 13.78
CA HIS A 55 0.40 -0.86 14.21
C HIS A 55 1.08 0.16 15.13
N CYS A 56 0.97 1.45 14.82
CA CYS A 56 1.74 2.48 15.52
C CYS A 56 1.03 3.02 16.78
N HIS A 57 -0.30 2.98 16.81
CA HIS A 57 -1.11 3.78 17.73
C HIS A 57 -2.38 3.06 18.23
N SER A 58 -2.45 1.72 18.19
CA SER A 58 -3.59 0.98 18.75
C SER A 58 -3.89 1.39 20.20
N GLY A 59 -5.18 1.54 20.53
CA GLY A 59 -5.64 1.93 21.86
C GLY A 59 -5.44 3.40 22.23
N ARG A 60 -4.84 4.22 21.36
CA ARG A 60 -4.62 5.65 21.60
C ARG A 60 -5.85 6.48 21.22
N ASN A 61 -6.33 7.30 22.17
CA ASN A 61 -7.45 8.22 21.97
C ASN A 61 -7.03 9.70 21.83
N ASP A 62 -5.72 9.95 21.93
CA ASP A 62 -5.04 11.23 21.79
C ASP A 62 -4.27 11.33 20.45
N VAL A 63 -4.47 10.35 19.57
CA VAL A 63 -3.95 10.32 18.21
C VAL A 63 -5.12 10.34 17.24
N TYR A 64 -5.04 11.19 16.21
CA TYR A 64 -6.09 11.35 15.21
C TYR A 64 -5.53 11.17 13.81
N CYS A 65 -6.20 10.32 13.03
CA CYS A 65 -5.86 10.00 11.65
C CYS A 65 -6.86 10.69 10.71
N GLN A 66 -6.35 11.43 9.74
CA GLN A 66 -7.16 12.16 8.77
C GLN A 66 -6.66 11.89 7.36
N PRO A 67 -7.45 11.21 6.51
CA PRO A 67 -7.11 11.06 5.10
C PRO A 67 -7.20 12.39 4.35
N ASN A 68 -6.29 12.59 3.40
CA ASN A 68 -6.28 13.74 2.52
C ASN A 68 -6.97 13.43 1.20
N LEU A 69 -8.09 14.11 0.93
CA LEU A 69 -8.78 13.97 -0.34
C LEU A 69 -8.24 14.90 -1.43
N ASN A 70 -7.45 15.91 -1.08
CA ASN A 70 -6.95 16.91 -2.00
C ASN A 70 -5.72 16.40 -2.75
N LYS A 71 -5.85 16.25 -4.08
CA LYS A 71 -4.77 15.76 -4.95
C LYS A 71 -3.60 16.74 -5.15
N ARG A 72 -3.75 18.00 -4.70
CA ARG A 72 -2.71 19.03 -4.88
C ARG A 72 -1.63 18.99 -3.80
N ASP A 73 -1.91 18.33 -2.68
CA ASP A 73 -0.97 18.27 -1.58
C ASP A 73 0.00 17.10 -1.77
N ASN A 74 1.20 17.22 -1.23
CA ASN A 74 2.25 16.19 -1.34
C ASN A 74 2.17 15.13 -0.22
N PHE A 75 0.96 14.82 0.24
CA PHE A 75 0.69 13.80 1.26
C PHE A 75 -0.73 13.25 1.10
N ASP A 76 -0.90 11.99 1.51
CA ASP A 76 -2.15 11.25 1.38
C ASP A 76 -2.93 11.21 2.71
N ALA A 77 -2.27 11.44 3.84
CA ALA A 77 -2.92 11.52 5.15
C ALA A 77 -2.12 12.35 6.15
N VAL A 78 -2.77 12.73 7.24
CA VAL A 78 -2.17 13.38 8.40
C VAL A 78 -2.44 12.54 9.65
N ILE A 79 -1.41 12.34 10.47
CA ILE A 79 -1.55 11.81 11.83
C ILE A 79 -1.15 12.91 12.80
N ARG A 80 -2.07 13.27 13.70
CA ARG A 80 -1.84 14.23 14.78
C ARG A 80 -1.76 13.51 16.11
N ASN A 81 -0.73 13.81 16.88
CA ASN A 81 -0.55 13.30 18.24
C ASN A 81 -0.65 14.47 19.25
N CYS A 82 -1.80 14.53 19.91
CA CYS A 82 -2.16 15.59 20.86
C CYS A 82 -1.67 15.30 22.29
N SER A 83 -0.92 14.21 22.52
CA SER A 83 -0.30 13.92 23.82
C SER A 83 0.93 14.77 24.15
N THR A 84 1.38 15.56 23.19
CA THR A 84 2.58 16.40 23.27
C THR A 84 2.21 17.88 23.12
N THR A 85 3.03 18.77 23.67
CA THR A 85 2.86 20.23 23.52
C THR A 85 4.19 20.84 23.05
N PRO A 86 4.27 21.41 21.82
CA PRO A 86 3.20 21.45 20.82
C PRO A 86 2.84 20.06 20.29
N GLU A 87 1.65 19.92 19.68
CA GLU A 87 1.22 18.67 19.08
C GLU A 87 2.17 18.23 17.96
N THR A 88 2.39 16.93 17.84
CA THR A 88 3.22 16.38 16.77
C THR A 88 2.33 16.05 15.56
N ILE A 89 2.71 16.57 14.39
CA ILE A 89 2.00 16.33 13.13
C ILE A 89 2.91 15.54 12.18
N LEU A 90 2.39 14.45 11.64
CA LEU A 90 3.06 13.65 10.61
C LEU A 90 2.23 13.66 9.32
N PHE A 91 2.90 13.93 8.20
CA PHE A 91 2.34 13.83 6.86
C PHE A 91 2.70 12.46 6.28
N ILE A 92 1.71 11.66 5.93
CA ILE A 92 1.92 10.30 5.45
C ILE A 92 1.78 10.28 3.94
N GLN A 93 2.76 9.69 3.27
CA GLN A 93 2.72 9.39 1.85
C GLN A 93 2.72 7.87 1.66
N PHE A 94 1.70 7.36 1.00
CA PHE A 94 1.60 5.98 0.57
C PHE A 94 2.11 5.79 -0.86
N THR A 95 2.59 4.58 -1.10
CA THR A 95 2.79 3.97 -2.42
C THR A 95 2.70 2.46 -2.23
N SER A 96 2.41 1.70 -3.29
CA SER A 96 2.22 0.25 -3.18
C SER A 96 2.96 -0.52 -4.25
N THR A 97 3.48 -1.70 -3.91
CA THR A 97 3.99 -2.69 -4.89
C THR A 97 2.91 -3.63 -5.39
N THR A 98 1.74 -3.71 -4.73
CA THR A 98 0.64 -4.61 -5.10
C THR A 98 -0.13 -4.13 -6.33
N GLU A 99 -0.06 -2.84 -6.61
CA GLU A 99 -0.81 -2.22 -7.70
C GLU A 99 0.02 -2.17 -8.98
N SER A 100 -0.25 -3.12 -9.87
CA SER A 100 0.34 -3.20 -11.21
C SER A 100 -0.75 -3.31 -12.28
N TYR A 101 -0.39 -2.93 -13.51
CA TYR A 101 -1.27 -3.13 -14.65
C TYR A 101 -1.66 -4.61 -14.82
N GLU A 102 -0.71 -5.53 -14.62
CA GLU A 102 -0.96 -6.98 -14.62
C GLU A 102 -2.04 -7.37 -13.59
N GLU A 103 -1.97 -6.81 -12.38
CA GLU A 103 -2.95 -7.12 -11.33
C GLU A 103 -4.35 -6.63 -11.68
N SER A 104 -4.45 -5.45 -12.31
CA SER A 104 -5.75 -4.96 -12.81
C SER A 104 -6.37 -5.90 -13.84
N LEU A 105 -5.56 -6.52 -14.69
CA LEU A 105 -6.01 -7.49 -15.69
C LEU A 105 -6.40 -8.83 -15.04
N ARG A 106 -5.67 -9.29 -14.02
CA ARG A 106 -6.07 -10.47 -13.24
C ARG A 106 -7.42 -10.28 -12.58
N MET A 107 -7.71 -9.09 -12.06
CA MET A 107 -9.02 -8.76 -11.48
C MET A 107 -10.15 -8.76 -12.53
N GLU A 108 -9.87 -8.40 -13.79
CA GLU A 108 -10.86 -8.55 -14.88
C GLU A 108 -11.17 -10.03 -15.13
N VAL A 109 -10.15 -10.87 -15.29
CA VAL A 109 -10.30 -12.32 -15.49
C VAL A 109 -11.01 -12.98 -14.30
N LEU A 110 -10.65 -12.61 -13.06
CA LEU A 110 -11.28 -13.13 -11.85
C LEU A 110 -12.78 -12.80 -11.78
N ASN A 111 -13.20 -11.64 -12.28
CA ASN A 111 -14.60 -11.24 -12.28
C ASN A 111 -15.42 -11.94 -13.36
N GLU A 112 -14.78 -12.33 -14.47
CA GLU A 112 -15.45 -13.02 -15.58
C GLU A 112 -15.47 -14.55 -15.37
N GLY A 113 -14.34 -15.14 -14.98
CA GLY A 113 -14.16 -16.58 -14.84
C GLY A 113 -14.27 -17.13 -13.41
N GLY A 114 -14.42 -16.26 -12.41
CA GLY A 114 -14.56 -16.66 -10.99
C GLY A 114 -13.26 -17.15 -10.33
N SER A 115 -12.20 -17.37 -11.09
CA SER A 115 -10.86 -17.74 -10.60
C SER A 115 -9.77 -17.19 -11.52
N VAL A 116 -8.56 -16.99 -10.99
CA VAL A 116 -7.37 -16.58 -11.73
C VAL A 116 -6.12 -17.02 -10.97
N ASN A 117 -5.04 -17.38 -11.68
CA ASN A 117 -3.75 -17.63 -11.04
C ASN A 117 -3.13 -16.29 -10.60
N ALA A 118 -2.71 -16.20 -9.33
CA ALA A 118 -2.20 -14.96 -8.74
C ALA A 118 -0.81 -14.54 -9.25
N LEU A 119 0.02 -15.52 -9.65
CA LEU A 119 1.43 -15.29 -10.00
C LEU A 119 1.71 -15.48 -11.48
N GLY A 120 0.83 -16.18 -12.19
CA GLY A 120 1.02 -16.54 -13.57
C GLY A 120 1.13 -15.34 -14.50
N LYS A 121 1.96 -15.48 -15.52
CA LYS A 121 2.19 -14.45 -16.53
C LYS A 121 0.88 -14.03 -17.21
N VAL A 122 0.71 -12.71 -17.33
CA VAL A 122 -0.44 -12.12 -18.03
C VAL A 122 -0.07 -11.86 -19.48
N LYS A 123 -0.86 -12.39 -20.41
CA LYS A 123 -0.78 -12.12 -21.85
C LYS A 123 -2.03 -11.36 -22.29
N VAL A 124 -1.82 -10.28 -23.04
CA VAL A 124 -2.91 -9.47 -23.61
C VAL A 124 -2.80 -9.51 -25.13
N LYS A 125 -3.90 -9.84 -25.79
CA LYS A 125 -4.05 -9.71 -27.25
C LYS A 125 -5.12 -8.66 -27.55
N GLY A 126 -4.84 -7.76 -28.49
CA GLY A 126 -5.76 -6.67 -28.84
C GLY A 126 -5.62 -5.44 -27.93
N THR A 127 -6.58 -4.52 -28.02
CA THR A 127 -6.59 -3.28 -27.24
C THR A 127 -7.92 -3.12 -26.53
N ARG A 128 -7.96 -2.37 -25.44
CA ARG A 128 -9.21 -2.09 -24.71
C ARG A 128 -10.29 -1.44 -25.58
N VAL A 129 -9.91 -0.70 -26.63
CA VAL A 129 -10.82 0.00 -27.55
C VAL A 129 -11.47 -0.97 -28.55
N THR A 130 -10.71 -1.93 -29.06
CA THR A 130 -11.18 -2.91 -30.06
C THR A 130 -11.70 -4.21 -29.43
N GLY A 131 -11.63 -4.31 -28.10
CA GLY A 131 -11.70 -5.57 -27.37
C GLY A 131 -10.31 -6.19 -27.21
N HIS A 132 -10.03 -6.67 -25.99
CA HIS A 132 -8.83 -7.43 -25.69
C HIS A 132 -9.20 -8.82 -25.16
N THR A 133 -8.31 -9.78 -25.37
CA THR A 133 -8.34 -11.08 -24.70
C THR A 133 -7.20 -11.12 -23.71
N ILE A 134 -7.53 -11.41 -22.45
CA ILE A 134 -6.56 -11.58 -21.37
C ILE A 134 -6.44 -13.08 -21.09
N GLU A 135 -5.22 -13.58 -21.11
CA GLU A 135 -4.89 -14.94 -20.71
C GLU A 135 -3.91 -14.86 -19.54
N VAL A 136 -4.16 -15.63 -18.48
CA VAL A 136 -3.25 -15.74 -17.34
C VAL A 136 -2.78 -17.19 -17.27
N GLU A 137 -1.49 -17.41 -17.43
CA GLU A 137 -0.91 -18.75 -17.42
C GLU A 137 -1.12 -19.41 -16.05
N ASN A 138 -1.44 -20.70 -16.03
CA ASN A 138 -1.52 -21.45 -14.79
C ASN A 138 -0.16 -22.10 -14.51
N GLU A 139 0.73 -21.34 -13.89
CA GLU A 139 2.09 -21.78 -13.57
C GLU A 139 2.36 -21.77 -12.06
N CYS A 140 3.36 -22.54 -11.67
CA CYS A 140 3.99 -22.46 -10.36
C CYS A 140 5.27 -21.63 -10.52
N VAL A 141 5.36 -20.54 -9.79
CA VAL A 141 6.51 -19.63 -9.82
C VAL A 141 7.39 -19.93 -8.61
N LEU A 142 8.71 -19.88 -8.80
CA LEU A 142 9.64 -20.04 -7.69
C LEU A 142 9.48 -18.88 -6.70
N HIS A 143 9.44 -19.20 -5.40
CA HIS A 143 9.28 -18.19 -4.35
C HIS A 143 10.33 -17.07 -4.42
N SER A 144 11.59 -17.43 -4.72
CA SER A 144 12.68 -16.47 -4.90
C SER A 144 12.44 -15.47 -6.04
N GLU A 145 11.72 -15.87 -7.10
CA GLU A 145 11.34 -14.95 -8.18
C GLU A 145 10.25 -13.97 -7.73
N VAL A 146 9.30 -14.43 -6.91
CA VAL A 146 8.24 -13.59 -6.32
C VAL A 146 8.85 -12.54 -5.38
N VAL A 147 9.78 -12.96 -4.51
CA VAL A 147 10.55 -12.08 -3.63
C VAL A 147 11.38 -11.10 -4.45
N GLY A 148 12.15 -11.58 -5.43
CA GLY A 148 12.98 -10.74 -6.30
C GLY A 148 12.18 -9.71 -7.10
N LYS A 149 10.98 -10.06 -7.60
CA LYS A 149 10.06 -9.11 -8.24
C LYS A 149 9.63 -8.01 -7.26
N ASN A 150 9.22 -8.38 -6.05
CA ASN A 150 8.77 -7.42 -5.05
C ASN A 150 9.90 -6.48 -4.58
N LEU A 151 11.12 -6.99 -4.36
CA LEU A 151 12.27 -6.14 -4.01
C LEU A 151 12.55 -5.07 -5.08
N ARG A 152 12.48 -5.44 -6.36
CA ARG A 152 12.61 -4.48 -7.47
C ARG A 152 11.52 -3.40 -7.43
N LEU A 153 10.27 -3.80 -7.22
CA LEU A 153 9.15 -2.85 -7.12
C LEU A 153 9.32 -1.90 -5.93
N ILE A 154 9.76 -2.37 -4.76
CA ILE A 154 10.04 -1.52 -3.59
C ILE A 154 11.05 -0.44 -3.96
N LYS A 155 12.16 -0.84 -4.61
CA LYS A 155 13.20 0.08 -5.06
C LYS A 155 12.65 1.12 -6.05
N GLU A 156 11.89 0.69 -7.05
CA GLU A 156 11.28 1.58 -8.04
C GLU A 156 10.36 2.62 -7.37
N ARG A 157 9.47 2.20 -6.47
CA ARG A 157 8.55 3.11 -5.77
C ARG A 157 9.29 4.09 -4.86
N ALA A 158 10.34 3.65 -4.16
CA ALA A 158 11.18 4.54 -3.37
C ALA A 158 11.89 5.59 -4.26
N GLN A 159 12.46 5.16 -5.38
CA GLN A 159 13.14 6.04 -6.33
C GLN A 159 12.20 7.05 -6.98
N GLU A 160 10.95 6.68 -7.26
CA GLU A 160 9.94 7.61 -7.74
C GLU A 160 9.60 8.69 -6.72
N LYS A 161 9.49 8.32 -5.44
CA LYS A 161 9.21 9.27 -4.35
C LYS A 161 10.42 10.16 -4.02
N ALA A 162 11.64 9.69 -4.22
CA ALA A 162 12.86 10.48 -4.07
C ALA A 162 13.00 11.65 -5.08
N LYS A 163 12.13 11.73 -6.10
CA LYS A 163 12.12 12.82 -7.09
C LYS A 163 11.40 14.08 -6.59
N ARG A 164 10.75 14.02 -5.42
CA ARG A 164 9.99 15.13 -4.84
C ARG A 164 10.65 15.56 -3.52
N GLU A 165 10.56 16.85 -3.24
CA GLU A 165 10.97 17.42 -1.96
C GLU A 165 9.88 17.18 -0.93
N HIS A 166 10.32 16.80 0.27
CA HIS A 166 9.48 16.49 1.40
C HIS A 166 10.14 17.09 2.66
N SER A 167 9.46 17.08 3.81
CA SER A 167 9.98 17.69 5.05
C SER A 167 10.26 16.63 6.12
N GLU A 168 10.90 17.05 7.21
CA GLU A 168 11.13 16.21 8.41
C GLU A 168 9.85 15.72 9.11
N GLN A 169 8.69 16.19 8.67
CA GLN A 169 7.38 15.74 9.15
C GLN A 169 6.76 14.69 8.22
N HIS A 170 7.38 14.41 7.07
CA HIS A 170 6.88 13.44 6.11
C HIS A 170 7.39 12.03 6.40
N VAL A 171 6.48 11.08 6.32
CA VAL A 171 6.74 9.65 6.46
C VAL A 171 6.34 8.97 5.16
N LEU A 172 7.25 8.15 4.61
CA LEU A 172 6.95 7.31 3.47
C LEU A 172 6.52 5.92 3.95
N VAL A 173 5.37 5.45 3.50
CA VAL A 173 4.89 4.09 3.72
C VAL A 173 4.77 3.38 2.37
N ILE A 174 5.61 2.37 2.14
CA ILE A 174 5.51 1.50 0.97
C ILE A 174 4.72 0.27 1.38
N VAL A 175 3.53 0.09 0.80
CA VAL A 175 2.70 -1.10 0.97
C VAL A 175 3.30 -2.23 0.14
N ILE A 176 3.61 -3.35 0.78
CA ILE A 176 4.22 -4.53 0.16
C ILE A 176 3.25 -5.70 0.14
N ASP A 177 3.40 -6.59 -0.84
CA ASP A 177 2.73 -7.89 -0.81
C ASP A 177 3.37 -8.78 0.24
N ASP A 178 2.67 -9.04 1.34
CA ASP A 178 3.04 -10.01 2.37
C ASP A 178 2.09 -11.23 2.42
N TYR A 179 1.30 -11.42 1.35
CA TYR A 179 0.51 -12.63 1.16
C TYR A 179 1.32 -13.71 0.44
N PHE A 180 2.11 -13.31 -0.56
CA PHE A 180 2.91 -14.23 -1.37
C PHE A 180 4.42 -14.01 -1.22
N ALA A 181 4.86 -12.76 -1.15
CA ALA A 181 6.25 -12.43 -0.82
C ALA A 181 6.40 -12.27 0.70
N PHE A 182 7.63 -12.39 1.20
CA PHE A 182 7.97 -12.07 2.59
C PHE A 182 7.18 -12.85 3.64
N THR A 183 6.92 -14.13 3.39
CA THR A 183 6.08 -14.99 4.24
C THR A 183 6.88 -15.72 5.32
N SER A 184 8.22 -15.69 5.24
CA SER A 184 9.14 -16.32 6.20
C SER A 184 10.08 -15.31 6.86
N ASP A 185 10.65 -15.68 8.01
CA ASP A 185 11.64 -14.85 8.71
C ASP A 185 12.89 -14.59 7.86
N GLU A 186 13.30 -15.56 7.02
CA GLU A 186 14.42 -15.43 6.09
C GLU A 186 14.14 -14.39 5.01
N ASP A 187 12.91 -14.38 4.47
CA ASP A 187 12.51 -13.36 3.51
C ASP A 187 12.47 -11.96 4.15
N ILE A 188 12.01 -11.87 5.41
CA ILE A 188 11.98 -10.60 6.16
C ILE A 188 13.39 -10.10 6.45
N ALA A 189 14.33 -10.98 6.79
CA ALA A 189 15.74 -10.63 6.93
C ALA A 189 16.32 -10.12 5.60
N THR A 190 16.07 -10.85 4.51
CA THR A 190 16.47 -10.45 3.15
C THR A 190 15.90 -9.09 2.77
N LEU A 191 14.64 -8.83 3.10
CA LEU A 191 13.98 -7.55 2.86
C LEU A 191 14.62 -6.41 3.64
N LYS A 192 14.92 -6.61 4.93
CA LYS A 192 15.59 -5.60 5.76
C LYS A 192 16.94 -5.24 5.19
N ASP A 193 17.77 -6.24 4.90
CA ASP A 193 19.10 -6.05 4.32
C ASP A 193 19.00 -5.29 3.00
N PHE A 194 18.07 -5.70 2.11
CA PHE A 194 17.87 -5.03 0.84
C PHE A 194 17.47 -3.55 1.03
N VAL A 195 16.59 -3.24 1.96
CA VAL A 195 16.18 -1.86 2.21
C VAL A 195 17.36 -1.03 2.71
N GLU A 196 18.11 -1.53 3.68
CA GLU A 196 19.24 -0.83 4.27
C GLU A 196 20.36 -0.55 3.25
N TRP A 197 20.66 -1.52 2.38
CA TRP A 197 21.77 -1.41 1.43
C TRP A 197 21.40 -0.78 0.08
N VAL A 198 20.15 -0.94 -0.37
CA VAL A 198 19.75 -0.59 -1.76
C VAL A 198 18.72 0.52 -1.82
N VAL A 199 17.80 0.59 -0.85
CA VAL A 199 16.67 1.52 -0.89
C VAL A 199 16.97 2.80 -0.13
N ILE A 200 17.57 2.69 1.07
CA ILE A 200 17.94 3.85 1.87
C ILE A 200 19.03 4.62 1.12
N SER A 201 18.63 5.78 0.60
CA SER A 201 19.50 6.69 -0.13
C SER A 201 19.41 8.07 0.53
N PRO A 202 20.51 8.86 0.55
CA PRO A 202 20.47 10.25 1.00
C PRO A 202 19.47 11.13 0.22
N LYS A 203 19.00 10.67 -0.94
CA LYS A 203 18.00 11.37 -1.77
C LYS A 203 16.56 11.19 -1.29
N LEU A 204 16.27 10.22 -0.41
CA LEU A 204 14.92 10.05 0.15
C LEU A 204 14.67 11.12 1.21
N ASP A 205 13.80 12.08 0.88
CA ASP A 205 13.54 13.26 1.69
C ASP A 205 12.44 13.06 2.75
N PHE A 206 12.45 11.92 3.43
CA PHE A 206 11.44 11.59 4.45
C PHE A 206 12.12 11.41 5.79
N LYS A 207 11.39 11.66 6.88
CA LYS A 207 11.85 11.37 8.25
C LYS A 207 12.13 9.88 8.43
N THR A 208 11.16 9.07 8.03
CA THR A 208 11.16 7.63 8.27
C THR A 208 10.52 6.94 7.08
N LEU A 209 11.07 5.78 6.71
CA LEU A 209 10.49 4.85 5.76
C LEU A 209 9.86 3.68 6.53
N TYR A 210 8.63 3.34 6.19
CA TYR A 210 7.98 2.12 6.63
C TYR A 210 7.69 1.20 5.45
N LEU A 211 7.85 -0.10 5.68
CA LEU A 211 7.25 -1.12 4.82
C LEU A 211 6.05 -1.73 5.56
N LEU A 212 4.87 -1.63 4.94
CA LEU A 212 3.61 -2.11 5.51
C LEU A 212 3.08 -3.27 4.66
N GLY A 213 2.86 -4.43 5.26
CA GLY A 213 2.24 -5.56 4.58
C GLY A 213 0.79 -5.27 4.20
N ALA A 214 0.39 -5.61 2.97
CA ALA A 214 -0.98 -5.46 2.49
C ALA A 214 -1.99 -6.30 3.31
N SER A 215 -1.53 -7.38 3.94
CA SER A 215 -2.31 -8.20 4.88
C SER A 215 -2.48 -7.54 6.25
N GLY A 216 -1.65 -6.55 6.58
CA GLY A 216 -1.61 -5.91 7.89
C GLY A 216 -0.76 -6.65 8.92
N LYS A 217 -0.05 -7.73 8.57
CA LYS A 217 0.79 -8.49 9.53
C LYS A 217 2.18 -7.89 9.71
N THR A 218 2.70 -7.26 8.66
CA THR A 218 4.08 -6.77 8.63
C THR A 218 4.12 -5.26 8.79
N LEU A 219 4.94 -4.76 9.73
CA LEU A 219 5.40 -3.37 9.75
C LEU A 219 6.90 -3.34 10.05
N LEU A 220 7.68 -2.81 9.11
CA LEU A 220 9.11 -2.57 9.27
C LEU A 220 9.38 -1.08 9.24
N ARG A 221 10.28 -0.60 10.11
CA ARG A 221 10.65 0.81 10.25
C ARG A 221 12.12 1.01 9.95
N PHE A 222 12.43 2.03 9.16
CA PHE A 222 13.79 2.40 8.78
C PHE A 222 14.01 3.91 8.93
N GLU A 223 15.03 4.30 9.70
CA GLU A 223 15.43 5.70 9.86
C GLU A 223 16.23 6.18 8.66
N LEU A 224 15.85 7.32 8.08
CA LEU A 224 16.51 7.86 6.90
C LEU A 224 17.60 8.86 7.28
N PRO A 225 18.77 8.82 6.63
CA PRO A 225 19.97 9.52 7.07
C PRO A 225 19.85 11.06 7.03
N LYS A 226 18.94 11.63 6.23
CA LYS A 226 18.83 13.08 6.06
C LYS A 226 18.35 13.82 7.32
N TYR A 227 17.60 13.13 8.19
CA TYR A 227 17.01 13.71 9.40
C TYR A 227 17.42 12.96 10.67
N ARG A 228 18.57 12.26 10.64
CA ARG A 228 19.21 11.68 11.82
C ARG A 228 20.03 12.72 12.57
#